data_AF-A0A644T5E2-F1
#
_entry.id   AF-A0A644T5E2-F1
#
_cell.length_a   1.000
_cell.length_b   1.000
_cell.length_c   1.000
_cell.angle_alpha   90.00
_cell.angle_beta   90.00
_cell.angle_gamma   90.00
#
_symmetry.space_group_name_H-M   'P 1'
#
loop_
_entity.id
_entity.type
_entity.pdbx_description
1 polymer ?
#
loop_
_entity_poly.entity_id
_entity_poly.type
_entity_poly.pdbx_seq_one_letter_code
_entity_poly.pdbx_strand_id
1 'polypeptide(L)' 'MINEEEAQIIASRYIKEDEATAGIPRLKEIEDNLIVYIVPILINDVIVGEIQINSETGENLGGAGC' A
#
# COMPACT_ATOMS: atom_id res chain seq x y z
N MET A 1 -12.23 8.93 3.69
CA MET A 1 -10.85 8.93 4.18
C MET A 1 -10.66 7.73 5.06
N ILE A 2 -9.81 6.82 4.63
CA ILE A 2 -9.41 5.63 5.39
C ILE A 2 -8.23 5.99 6.31
N ASN A 3 -7.87 5.10 7.23
CA ASN A 3 -6.69 5.25 8.08
C ASN A 3 -5.57 4.29 7.63
N GLU A 4 -4.42 4.35 8.31
CA GLU A 4 -3.27 3.48 8.02
C GLU A 4 -3.61 2.00 8.15
N GLU A 5 -4.31 1.57 9.20
CA GLU A 5 -4.69 0.17 9.39
C GLU A 5 -5.59 -0.35 8.26
N GLU A 6 -6.59 0.43 7.85
CA GLU A 6 -7.47 0.11 6.73
C GLU A 6 -6.67 -0.01 5.42
N ALA A 7 -5.73 0.90 5.16
CA ALA A 7 -4.87 0.84 3.99
C ALA A 7 -4.00 -0.43 3.99
N GLN A 8 -3.46 -0.82 5.15
CA GLN A 8 -2.68 -2.04 5.31
C GLN A 8 -3.53 -3.30 5.05
N ILE A 9 -4.75 -3.34 5.59
CA ILE A 9 -5.69 -4.45 5.39
C ILE A 9 -6.07 -4.56 3.91
N ILE A 10 -6.39 -3.44 3.26
CA ILE A 10 -6.71 -3.40 1.83
C ILE A 10 -5.52 -3.93 1.03
N ALA A 11 -4.32 -3.38 1.23
CA ALA A 11 -3.10 -3.80 0.53
C ALA A 11 -2.79 -5.29 0.73
N SER A 12 -2.94 -5.81 1.95
CA SER A 12 -2.72 -7.23 2.27
C SER A 12 -3.59 -8.17 1.43
N ARG A 13 -4.83 -7.77 1.07
CA ARG A 13 -5.73 -8.56 0.22
C ARG A 13 -5.28 -8.66 -1.23
N TYR A 14 -4.39 -7.78 -1.68
CA TYR A 14 -3.83 -7.80 -3.04
C TYR A 14 -2.50 -8.55 -3.12
N ILE A 15 -1.89 -8.88 -1.99
CA ILE A 15 -0.68 -9.70 -1.94
C ILE A 15 -1.08 -11.15 -2.22
N LYS A 16 -0.51 -11.71 -3.30
CA LYS A 16 -0.76 -13.11 -3.71
C LYS A 16 0.32 -14.08 -3.27
N GLU A 17 1.50 -13.57 -2.90
CA GLU A 17 2.61 -14.39 -2.42
C GLU A 17 2.42 -14.69 -0.93
N ASP A 18 2.37 -15.96 -0.55
CA ASP A 18 2.19 -16.39 0.84
C ASP A 18 3.32 -15.91 1.77
N GLU A 19 4.51 -15.66 1.23
CA GLU A 19 5.68 -15.17 1.98
C GLU A 19 5.73 -13.64 2.07
N ALA A 20 4.82 -12.95 1.37
CA ALA A 20 4.76 -11.50 1.33
C ALA A 20 3.75 -10.97 2.35
N THR A 21 4.12 -9.88 3.03
CA THR A 21 3.28 -9.23 4.03
C THR A 21 3.18 -7.74 3.77
N ALA A 22 2.04 -7.14 4.10
CA ALA A 22 1.85 -5.71 4.03
C ALA A 22 2.58 -5.05 5.21
N GLY A 23 3.59 -4.23 4.93
CA GLY A 23 4.30 -3.44 5.92
C GLY A 23 3.51 -2.20 6.35
N ILE A 24 4.19 -1.29 7.06
CA ILE A 24 3.56 -0.10 7.63
C ILE A 24 3.24 0.92 6.52
N PRO A 25 1.97 1.30 6.33
CA PRO A 25 1.58 2.31 5.35
C PRO A 25 2.16 3.68 5.68
N ARG A 26 2.44 4.47 4.64
CA ARG A 26 2.86 5.86 4.78
C ARG A 26 2.05 6.76 3.88
N LEU A 27 1.52 7.83 4.45
CA LEU A 27 0.88 8.90 3.67
C LEU A 27 1.91 9.62 2.82
N LYS A 28 1.60 9.75 1.53
CA LYS A 28 2.37 10.55 0.58
C LYS A 28 1.41 11.28 -0.35
N GLU A 29 1.70 12.56 -0.58
CA GLU A 29 1.06 13.33 -1.63
C GLU A 29 1.86 13.14 -2.93
N ILE A 30 1.20 12.75 -4.02
CA ILE A 30 1.88 12.50 -5.30
C ILE A 30 1.67 13.66 -6.28
N GLU A 31 0.45 13.93 -6.76
CA GLU A 31 0.11 15.03 -7.67
C GLU A 31 -1.36 15.47 -7.50
N ASP A 32 -1.69 16.73 -7.82
CA ASP A 32 -3.08 17.29 -7.81
C ASP A 32 -3.87 17.07 -6.49
N ASN A 33 -3.22 17.29 -5.33
CA ASN A 33 -3.78 17.02 -4.00
C ASN A 33 -4.19 15.56 -3.77
N LEU A 34 -3.73 14.61 -4.60
CA LEU A 34 -3.98 13.20 -4.40
C LEU A 34 -3.06 12.66 -3.30
N ILE A 35 -3.67 12.42 -2.14
CA ILE A 35 -3.00 11.80 -0.99
C ILE A 35 -3.21 10.29 -1.07
N VAL A 36 -2.13 9.53 -1.00
CA VAL A 36 -2.14 8.06 -1.05
C VAL A 36 -1.40 7.46 0.13
N TYR A 37 -1.81 6.27 0.53
CA TYR A 37 -1.08 5.39 1.41
C TYR A 37 -0.17 4.49 0.58
N ILE A 38 1.13 4.62 0.77
CA ILE A 38 2.12 3.72 0.22
C ILE A 38 2.36 2.61 1.23
N VAL A 39 1.95 1.38 0.87
CA VAL A 39 2.12 0.18 1.68
C VAL A 39 3.26 -0.66 1.11
N PRO A 40 4.41 -0.77 1.78
CA PRO A 40 5.50 -1.61 1.30
C PRO A 40 5.12 -3.08 1.44
N ILE A 41 5.51 -3.90 0.45
CA ILE A 41 5.38 -5.35 0.49
C ILE A 41 6.71 -5.91 1.00
N LEU A 42 6.65 -6.66 2.10
CA LEU A 42 7.79 -7.26 2.78
C LEU A 42 7.83 -8.77 2.57
N ILE A 43 8.92 -9.30 2.02
CA ILE A 43 9.24 -10.73 2.02
C ILE A 43 10.53 -10.89 2.83
N ASN A 44 10.51 -11.70 3.90
CA ASN A 44 11.67 -11.89 4.78
C ASN A 44 12.30 -10.55 5.25
N ASP A 45 11.46 -9.59 5.68
CA ASP A 45 11.84 -8.22 6.07
C ASP A 45 12.48 -7.36 4.96
N VAL A 46 12.51 -7.85 3.71
CA VAL A 46 12.99 -7.11 2.54
C VAL A 46 11.81 -6.51 1.79
N ILE A 47 11.88 -5.21 1.49
CA ILE A 47 10.90 -4.54 0.64
C ILE A 47 11.11 -5.01 -0.80
N VAL A 48 10.12 -5.74 -1.32
CA VAL A 48 10.14 -6.27 -2.70
C VAL A 48 9.21 -5.49 -3.63
N GLY A 49 8.37 -4.61 -3.09
CA GLY A 49 7.46 -3.77 -3.85
C GLY A 49 6.65 -2.86 -2.94
N GLU A 50 5.70 -2.16 -3.54
CA GLU A 50 4.77 -1.28 -2.83
C GLU A 50 3.39 -1.30 -3.48
N ILE A 51 2.35 -1.06 -2.68
CA ILE A 51 0.97 -0.89 -3.12
C ILE A 51 0.53 0.50 -2.72
N GLN A 52 0.01 1.27 -3.67
CA GLN A 52 -0.50 2.61 -3.46
C GLN A 52 -2.02 2.54 -3.32
N ILE A 53 -2.53 3.00 -2.19
CA ILE A 53 -3.96 3.01 -1.87
C ILE A 53 -4.42 4.47 -1.77
N ASN A 54 -5.51 4.83 -2.46
CA ASN A 54 -6.11 6.15 -2.34
C ASN A 54 -6.55 6.39 -0.88
N SER A 55 -6.05 7.45 -0.24
CA SER A 55 -6.37 7.74 1.17
C SER A 55 -7.82 8.18 1.40
N GLU A 56 -8.50 8.69 0.37
CA GLU A 56 -9.88 9.13 0.46
C GLU A 56 -10.87 7.99 0.21
N THR A 57 -10.65 7.23 -0.86
CA THR A 57 -11.58 6.19 -1.35
C THR A 57 -11.20 4.77 -0.93
N GLY A 58 -9.95 4.51 -0.56
CA GLY A 58 -9.43 3.16 -0.32
C GLY A 58 -9.22 2.33 -1.60
N GLU A 59 -9.31 2.96 -2.78
CA GLU A 59 -9.02 2.28 -4.04
C GLU A 59 -7.54 1.92 -4.17
N ASN A 60 -7.26 0.72 -4.65
CA ASN A 60 -5.92 0.35 -5.08
C ASN A 60 -5.59 1.07 -6.39
N LEU A 61 -4.65 2.02 -6.32
CA LEU A 61 -4.17 2.81 -7.44
C LEU A 61 -3.06 2.08 -8.24
N GLY A 62 -2.66 0.90 -7.78
CA GLY A 62 -1.59 0.10 -8.34
C GLY A 62 -0.35 0.12 -7.45
N GLY A 63 0.70 -0.52 -7.92
CA GLY A 63 1.97 -0.62 -7.22
C GLY A 63 3.12 -0.52 -8.21
N ALA A 64 4.15 0.23 -7.85
CA ALA A 64 5.42 0.14 -8.56
C ALA A 64 6.13 -1.14 -8.11
N GLY A 65 5.90 -2.24 -8.84
CA GLY A 65 6.65 -3.48 -8.74
C GLY A 65 7.00 -3.92 -10.15
N CYS A 66 8.27 -3.75 -10.52
CA CYS A 66 8.83 -4.18 -11.80
C CYS A 66 9.22 -5.66 -11.76
#